data_AF-A0A9E0LL94-F1
#
_entry.id   AF-A0A9E0LL94-F1
#
_cell.length_a   1.000
_cell.length_b   1.000
_cell.length_c   1.000
_cell.angle_alpha   90.00
_cell.angle_beta   90.00
_cell.angle_gamma   90.00
#
_symmetry.space_group_name_H-M   'P 1'
#
loop_
_entity.id
_entity.type
_entity.pdbx_description
1 polymer ?
#
loop_
_entity_poly.entity_id
_entity_poly.type
_entity_poly.pdbx_seq_one_letter_code
_entity_poly.pdbx_strand_id
1 'polypeptide(L)'
;MKKKHPDVQGIKSLPNLTSQLAGAALTDLFKTVKRGESKSSEEYDLSFLYSFHWDQPDKQIKEALKVLLCNRESDYQPEAGVSKTKKQTGERQLNTQAALEAAKIRWLLAINPNTPPPVLEHLTRNANLQLLERIAENPRTHSTTLARLATHEDAQVRAAVGENINTSIKTIWKLARDPNPDVRHRIAESYTIPIAVLRVLAEDENPYVAHRAQITLFRILREVSQLRTA
;
A
#
# COMPACT_ATOMS: atom_id res chain seq x y z
N MET A 1 -53.05 -0.17 -1.33
CA MET A 1 -51.67 -0.56 -1.68
C MET A 1 -50.71 0.59 -1.37
N LYS A 2 -50.07 0.61 -0.20
CA LYS A 2 -48.79 1.30 0.04
C LYS A 2 -48.02 0.49 1.08
N LYS A 3 -46.76 0.20 0.75
CA LYS A 3 -45.90 -0.83 1.35
C LYS A 3 -45.50 -0.48 2.79
N LYS A 4 -45.52 -1.50 3.66
CA LYS A 4 -44.91 -1.47 5.00
C LYS A 4 -43.39 -1.33 4.84
N HIS A 5 -42.81 -0.31 5.45
CA HIS A 5 -41.39 -0.29 5.83
C HIS A 5 -41.30 -0.78 7.27
N PRO A 6 -40.59 -1.88 7.59
CA PRO A 6 -40.29 -2.23 8.96
C PRO A 6 -38.96 -1.58 9.40
N ASP A 7 -39.06 -0.85 10.50
CA ASP A 7 -38.12 -0.71 11.62
C ASP A 7 -36.62 -0.69 11.36
N VAL A 8 -36.06 0.53 11.43
CA VAL A 8 -34.66 0.78 11.76
C VAL A 8 -34.53 0.75 13.29
N GLN A 9 -34.30 -0.43 13.87
CA GLN A 9 -33.79 -0.56 15.22
C GLN A 9 -32.70 -1.63 15.26
N GLY A 10 -31.49 -1.26 15.69
CA GLY A 10 -30.53 -2.24 16.17
C GLY A 10 -29.05 -2.08 15.82
N ILE A 11 -28.53 -0.91 15.43
CA ILE A 11 -27.07 -0.69 15.49
C ILE A 11 -26.74 -0.21 16.90
N LYS A 12 -26.69 -1.15 17.84
CA LYS A 12 -26.02 -0.91 19.12
C LYS A 12 -24.52 -0.82 18.83
N SER A 13 -24.04 0.42 18.76
CA SER A 13 -22.63 0.75 18.98
C SER A 13 -22.16 0.00 20.23
N LEU A 14 -21.37 -1.05 20.03
CA LEU A 14 -20.72 -1.77 21.12
C LEU A 14 -19.54 -0.91 21.63
N PRO A 15 -19.32 -0.89 22.95
CA PRO A 15 -18.52 0.13 23.60
C PRO A 15 -17.05 0.04 23.21
N ASN A 16 -16.45 1.22 23.08
CA ASN A 16 -15.05 1.54 22.79
C ASN A 16 -14.09 1.14 23.95
N LEU A 17 -14.26 -0.05 24.53
CA LEU A 17 -13.63 -0.49 25.78
C LEU A 17 -12.48 -1.50 25.58
N THR A 18 -12.05 -1.74 24.35
CA THR A 18 -10.99 -2.72 24.05
C THR A 18 -9.71 -2.12 23.47
N SER A 19 -9.61 -0.81 23.26
CA SER A 19 -8.40 -0.19 22.68
C SER A 19 -7.18 -0.26 23.62
N GLN A 20 -7.36 -0.02 24.92
CA GLN A 20 -6.26 -0.05 25.89
C GLN A 20 -5.84 -1.48 26.27
N LEU A 21 -6.79 -2.38 26.54
CA LEU A 21 -6.51 -3.77 26.93
C LEU A 21 -5.92 -4.57 25.76
N ALA A 22 -6.41 -4.35 24.54
CA ALA A 22 -5.84 -5.00 23.36
C ALA A 22 -4.49 -4.36 22.96
N GLY A 23 -4.30 -3.04 23.17
CA GLY A 23 -2.99 -2.39 23.03
C GLY A 23 -1.93 -2.95 24.00
N ALA A 24 -2.30 -3.23 25.25
CA ALA A 24 -1.41 -3.86 26.23
C ALA A 24 -1.05 -5.31 25.85
N ALA A 25 -2.02 -6.11 25.40
CA ALA A 25 -1.77 -7.49 24.97
C ALA A 25 -0.89 -7.56 23.71
N LEU A 26 -1.06 -6.61 22.79
CA LEU A 26 -0.23 -6.50 21.61
C LEU A 26 1.20 -6.06 21.97
N THR A 27 1.37 -5.02 22.78
CA THR A 27 2.71 -4.54 23.17
C THR A 27 3.51 -5.61 23.93
N ASP A 28 2.88 -6.45 24.75
CA ASP A 28 3.54 -7.59 25.40
C ASP A 28 3.89 -8.73 24.42
N LEU A 29 3.09 -8.95 23.38
CA LEU A 29 3.44 -9.86 22.28
C LEU A 29 4.70 -9.38 21.53
N PHE A 30 4.86 -8.07 21.34
CA PHE A 30 6.07 -7.48 20.75
C PHE A 30 7.29 -7.55 21.68
N LYS A 31 7.12 -7.39 23.00
CA LYS A 31 8.21 -7.55 23.97
C LYS A 31 8.72 -8.98 24.06
N THR A 32 7.83 -9.97 23.94
CA THR A 32 8.19 -11.39 24.02
C THR A 32 8.93 -11.88 22.77
N VAL A 33 8.56 -11.38 21.58
CA VAL A 33 9.29 -11.66 20.32
C VAL A 33 10.66 -10.98 20.27
N LYS A 34 10.83 -9.84 20.97
CA LYS A 34 12.10 -9.09 21.06
C LYS A 34 13.24 -9.77 21.82
N ARG A 35 13.04 -10.95 22.42
CA ARG A 35 14.13 -11.70 23.06
C ARG A 35 15.22 -12.18 22.10
N GLY A 36 15.05 -12.03 20.78
CA GLY A 36 16.01 -12.47 19.77
C GLY A 36 16.91 -11.40 19.14
N GLU A 37 16.53 -10.12 19.08
CA GLU A 37 17.29 -9.13 18.30
C GLU A 37 17.30 -7.74 18.96
N SER A 38 18.50 -7.30 19.35
CA SER A 38 18.78 -5.96 19.84
C SER A 38 18.88 -4.98 18.67
N LYS A 39 17.86 -4.15 18.46
CA LYS A 39 17.99 -2.78 17.92
C LYS A 39 16.71 -1.96 18.16
N SER A 40 16.94 -0.67 18.37
CA SER A 40 16.06 0.48 18.66
C SER A 40 14.56 0.26 18.87
N SER A 41 14.06 0.84 19.97
CA SER A 41 12.66 0.90 20.38
C SER A 41 11.83 1.83 19.50
N GLU A 42 11.50 1.40 18.28
CA GLU A 42 10.34 1.94 17.58
C GLU A 42 9.12 1.15 18.05
N GLU A 43 8.31 1.77 18.91
CA GLU A 43 7.02 1.24 19.29
C GLU A 43 6.10 1.40 18.08
N TYR A 44 5.79 0.29 17.39
CA TYR A 44 4.88 0.31 16.26
C TYR A 44 3.50 0.69 16.78
N ASP A 45 3.01 1.87 16.39
CA ASP A 45 1.63 2.25 16.63
C ASP A 45 0.71 1.34 15.80
N LEU A 46 0.15 0.32 16.46
CA LEU A 46 -0.79 -0.63 15.88
C LEU A 46 -2.24 -0.16 16.01
N SER A 47 -2.49 1.07 16.47
CA SER A 47 -3.84 1.63 16.51
C SER A 47 -4.54 1.57 15.15
N PHE A 48 -3.77 1.67 14.06
CA PHE A 48 -4.26 1.53 12.70
C PHE A 48 -4.91 0.16 12.42
N LEU A 49 -4.51 -0.91 13.11
CA LEU A 49 -5.15 -2.23 12.96
C LEU A 49 -6.61 -2.19 13.44
N TYR A 50 -7.00 -1.28 14.33
CA TYR A 50 -8.38 -1.10 14.75
C TYR A 50 -9.18 -0.19 13.82
N SER A 51 -8.54 0.47 12.85
CA SER A 51 -9.25 1.26 11.83
C SER A 51 -9.85 0.39 10.73
N PHE A 52 -9.54 -0.91 10.69
CA PHE A 52 -10.08 -1.83 9.70
C PHE A 52 -11.41 -2.43 10.17
N HIS A 53 -12.32 -2.61 9.23
CA HIS A 53 -13.48 -3.47 9.45
C HIS A 53 -13.06 -4.93 9.21
N TRP A 54 -12.77 -5.65 10.29
CA TRP A 54 -12.43 -7.07 10.25
C TRP A 54 -13.70 -7.91 10.37
N ASP A 55 -13.89 -8.84 9.43
CA ASP A 55 -14.95 -9.85 9.49
C ASP A 55 -14.76 -10.79 10.69
N GLN A 56 -13.51 -11.13 11.00
CA GLN A 56 -13.10 -11.98 12.13
C GLN A 56 -11.87 -11.38 12.83
N PRO A 57 -12.03 -10.35 13.68
CA PRO A 57 -10.92 -9.55 14.23
C PRO A 57 -9.87 -10.41 14.94
N ASP A 58 -10.28 -11.39 15.75
CA ASP A 58 -9.35 -12.23 16.51
C ASP A 58 -8.41 -13.05 15.62
N LYS A 59 -8.91 -13.51 14.47
CA LYS A 59 -8.10 -14.28 13.52
C LYS A 59 -7.32 -13.37 12.59
N GLN A 60 -7.97 -12.35 12.04
CA GLN A 60 -7.39 -11.51 11.00
C GLN A 60 -6.34 -10.53 11.55
N ILE A 61 -6.52 -10.01 12.77
CA ILE A 61 -5.48 -9.21 13.42
C ILE A 61 -4.27 -10.10 13.75
N LYS A 62 -4.49 -11.33 14.22
CA LYS A 62 -3.41 -12.29 14.47
C LYS A 62 -2.66 -12.64 13.19
N GLU A 63 -3.36 -12.88 12.09
CA GLU A 63 -2.74 -13.13 10.79
C GLU A 63 -2.06 -11.88 10.21
N ALA A 64 -2.63 -10.68 10.41
CA ALA A 64 -1.97 -9.42 10.06
C ALA A 64 -0.65 -9.28 10.81
N LEU A 65 -0.64 -9.56 12.11
CA LEU A 65 0.57 -9.53 12.92
C LEU A 65 1.57 -10.59 12.47
N LYS A 66 1.14 -11.81 12.14
CA LYS A 66 2.04 -12.82 11.56
C LYS A 66 2.63 -12.35 10.24
N VAL A 67 1.83 -11.76 9.35
CA VAL A 67 2.31 -11.19 8.09
C VAL A 67 3.33 -10.07 8.31
N LEU A 68 3.16 -9.27 9.37
CA LEU A 68 4.08 -8.17 9.73
C LEU A 68 5.35 -8.64 10.46
N LEU A 69 5.26 -9.74 11.21
CA LEU A 69 6.33 -10.24 12.08
C LEU A 69 7.15 -11.38 11.45
N CYS A 70 6.60 -12.12 10.49
CA CYS A 70 7.28 -13.22 9.84
C CYS A 70 8.11 -12.74 8.65
N ASN A 71 9.43 -12.64 8.85
CA ASN A 71 10.41 -12.44 7.76
C ASN A 71 10.69 -13.71 6.92
N ARG A 72 10.02 -14.85 7.16
CA ARG A 72 10.21 -16.07 6.37
C ARG A 72 8.95 -16.92 6.33
N GLU A 73 8.41 -17.09 5.13
CA GLU A 73 8.01 -18.42 4.65
C GLU A 73 8.59 -18.59 3.24
N SER A 74 9.92 -18.50 3.13
CA SER A 74 10.64 -19.23 2.08
C SER A 74 11.20 -20.48 2.74
N ASP A 75 10.47 -21.59 2.62
CA ASP A 75 11.01 -22.96 2.57
C ASP A 75 9.92 -23.87 1.98
N TYR A 76 9.43 -23.52 0.78
CA TYR A 76 8.77 -24.49 -0.09
C TYR A 76 9.57 -24.60 -1.38
N GLN A 77 10.74 -25.22 -1.28
CA GLN A 77 11.32 -25.91 -2.43
C GLN A 77 10.61 -27.26 -2.56
N PRO A 78 10.06 -27.62 -3.73
CA PRO A 78 9.52 -28.95 -3.94
C PRO A 78 10.70 -29.90 -4.15
N GLU A 79 11.31 -30.38 -3.06
CA GLU A 79 12.23 -31.50 -3.18
C GLU A 79 11.45 -32.74 -3.61
N ALA A 80 11.79 -33.19 -4.81
CA ALA A 80 11.31 -34.40 -5.42
C ALA A 80 11.83 -35.61 -4.62
N GLY A 81 10.91 -36.42 -4.08
CA GLY A 81 11.30 -37.73 -3.58
C GLY A 81 10.40 -38.32 -2.48
N VAL A 82 9.56 -39.28 -2.91
CA VAL A 82 9.15 -40.47 -2.15
C VAL A 82 7.93 -40.34 -1.19
N SER A 83 6.80 -40.79 -1.74
CA SER A 83 5.81 -41.72 -1.18
C SER A 83 4.88 -41.34 -0.02
N LYS A 84 3.66 -40.94 -0.43
CA LYS A 84 2.31 -41.32 0.07
C LYS A 84 2.03 -41.29 1.58
N THR A 85 1.09 -40.43 1.99
CA THR A 85 -0.16 -40.84 2.66
C THR A 85 -1.15 -39.67 2.72
N LYS A 86 -2.47 -39.98 2.77
CA LYS A 86 -3.67 -39.12 2.70
C LYS A 86 -3.73 -37.89 3.65
N LYS A 87 -2.68 -37.60 4.43
CA LYS A 87 -2.54 -36.45 5.33
C LYS A 87 -2.13 -35.17 4.61
N GLN A 88 -1.42 -35.29 3.48
CA GLN A 88 -0.91 -34.16 2.69
C GLN A 88 -2.00 -33.33 2.00
N THR A 89 -3.20 -33.87 1.75
CA THR A 89 -4.30 -33.12 1.11
C THR A 89 -4.88 -32.06 2.04
N GLY A 90 -5.05 -32.38 3.33
CA GLY A 90 -5.55 -31.43 4.33
C GLY A 90 -4.50 -30.37 4.67
N GLU A 91 -3.23 -30.75 4.78
CA GLU A 91 -2.10 -29.83 5.05
C GLU A 91 -1.82 -28.91 3.86
N ARG A 92 -1.88 -29.41 2.60
CA ARG A 92 -1.78 -28.56 1.40
C ARG A 92 -2.97 -27.61 1.27
N GLN A 93 -4.19 -28.06 1.56
CA GLN A 93 -5.37 -27.20 1.54
C GLN A 93 -5.34 -26.12 2.63
N LEU A 94 -4.92 -26.46 3.85
CA LEU A 94 -4.72 -25.48 4.93
C LEU A 94 -3.67 -24.43 4.54
N ASN A 95 -2.56 -24.85 3.94
CA ASN A 95 -1.51 -23.94 3.48
C ASN A 95 -2.00 -23.02 2.36
N THR A 96 -2.85 -23.50 1.43
CA THR A 96 -3.43 -22.63 0.39
C THR A 96 -4.42 -21.62 0.95
N GLN A 97 -5.25 -22.01 1.91
CA GLN A 97 -6.23 -21.10 2.51
C GLN A 97 -5.53 -20.03 3.38
N ALA A 98 -4.53 -20.43 4.16
CA ALA A 98 -3.74 -19.49 4.96
C ALA A 98 -2.97 -18.50 4.06
N ALA A 99 -2.39 -18.96 2.95
CA ALA A 99 -1.72 -18.09 2.00
C ALA A 99 -2.69 -17.09 1.33
N LEU A 100 -3.91 -17.53 1.01
CA LEU A 100 -4.95 -16.66 0.43
C LEU A 100 -5.41 -15.61 1.42
N GLU A 101 -5.65 -15.98 2.69
CA GLU A 101 -5.99 -15.05 3.76
C GLU A 101 -4.86 -14.05 4.02
N ALA A 102 -3.60 -14.52 4.06
CA ALA A 102 -2.45 -13.63 4.20
C ALA A 102 -2.33 -12.64 3.03
N ALA A 103 -2.59 -13.08 1.80
CA ALA A 103 -2.62 -12.19 0.63
C ALA A 103 -3.74 -11.16 0.72
N LYS A 104 -4.94 -11.56 1.17
CA LYS A 104 -6.07 -10.66 1.41
C LYS A 104 -5.74 -9.62 2.47
N ILE A 105 -5.08 -10.01 3.56
CA ILE A 105 -4.68 -9.08 4.62
C ILE A 105 -3.61 -8.10 4.12
N ARG A 106 -2.59 -8.57 3.39
CA ARG A 106 -1.59 -7.68 2.76
C ARG A 106 -2.26 -6.64 1.87
N TRP A 107 -3.24 -7.05 1.07
CA TRP A 107 -4.02 -6.16 0.23
C TRP A 107 -4.78 -5.09 1.03
N LEU A 108 -5.46 -5.49 2.11
CA LEU A 108 -6.15 -4.55 2.99
C LEU A 108 -5.18 -3.53 3.60
N LEU A 109 -4.02 -3.99 4.10
CA LEU A 109 -2.99 -3.11 4.65
C LEU A 109 -2.48 -2.10 3.61
N ALA A 110 -2.28 -2.51 2.36
CA ALA A 110 -1.79 -1.61 1.30
C ALA A 110 -2.81 -0.55 0.89
N ILE A 111 -4.11 -0.87 0.86
CA ILE A 111 -5.16 0.07 0.46
C ILE A 111 -5.49 1.08 1.57
N ASN A 112 -5.28 0.73 2.84
CA ASN A 112 -5.66 1.63 3.93
C ASN A 112 -4.77 2.89 3.95
N PRO A 113 -5.34 4.11 3.78
CA PRO A 113 -4.57 5.35 3.77
C PRO A 113 -3.95 5.72 5.12
N ASN A 114 -4.27 4.99 6.19
CA ASN A 114 -3.71 5.18 7.53
C ASN A 114 -2.63 4.15 7.88
N THR A 115 -2.27 3.24 6.97
CA THR A 115 -1.22 2.25 7.24
C THR A 115 0.12 2.94 7.45
N PRO A 116 0.84 2.66 8.56
CA PRO A 116 2.11 3.30 8.85
C PRO A 116 3.19 3.01 7.78
N PRO A 117 4.06 3.99 7.47
CA PRO A 117 5.12 3.80 6.47
C PRO A 117 6.04 2.58 6.70
N PRO A 118 6.47 2.25 7.94
CA PRO A 118 7.30 1.06 8.18
C PRO A 118 6.60 -0.25 7.79
N VAL A 119 5.28 -0.31 7.97
CA VAL A 119 4.47 -1.47 7.57
C VAL A 119 4.43 -1.58 6.05
N LEU A 120 4.17 -0.47 5.36
CA LEU A 120 4.15 -0.42 3.89
C LEU A 120 5.52 -0.80 3.30
N GLU A 121 6.60 -0.32 3.90
CA GLU A 121 7.97 -0.72 3.51
C GLU A 121 8.19 -2.22 3.70
N HIS A 122 7.75 -2.79 4.81
CA HIS A 122 7.88 -4.23 5.06
C HIS A 122 7.14 -5.05 3.99
N LEU A 123 5.92 -4.65 3.63
CA LEU A 123 5.10 -5.34 2.64
C LEU A 123 5.76 -5.43 1.26
N THR A 124 6.60 -4.46 0.88
CA THR A 124 7.29 -4.48 -0.43
C THR A 124 8.20 -5.69 -0.65
N ARG A 125 8.69 -6.34 0.41
CA ARG A 125 9.69 -7.42 0.30
C ARG A 125 9.14 -8.69 -0.35
N ASN A 126 7.86 -8.98 -0.15
CA ASN A 126 7.17 -10.19 -0.61
C ASN A 126 5.92 -9.85 -1.42
N ALA A 127 5.91 -8.68 -2.06
CA ALA A 127 4.77 -8.18 -2.80
C ALA A 127 4.78 -8.65 -4.26
N ASN A 128 3.60 -8.97 -4.78
CA ASN A 128 3.39 -9.08 -6.22
C ASN A 128 3.22 -7.68 -6.84
N LEU A 129 3.24 -7.58 -8.17
CA LEU A 129 3.17 -6.31 -8.90
C LEU A 129 1.98 -5.45 -8.47
N GLN A 130 0.80 -6.05 -8.40
CA GLN A 130 -0.44 -5.38 -8.01
C GLN A 130 -0.38 -4.83 -6.58
N LEU A 131 0.25 -5.54 -5.64
CA LEU A 131 0.44 -5.04 -4.28
C LEU A 131 1.47 -3.91 -4.24
N LEU A 132 2.54 -3.99 -5.04
CA LEU A 132 3.52 -2.91 -5.15
C LEU A 132 2.92 -1.62 -5.71
N GLU A 133 2.04 -1.73 -6.70
CA GLU A 133 1.26 -0.58 -7.22
C GLU A 133 0.42 0.05 -6.10
N ARG A 134 -0.36 -0.75 -5.35
CA ARG A 134 -1.16 -0.24 -4.22
C ARG A 134 -0.31 0.40 -3.13
N ILE A 135 0.85 -0.18 -2.82
CA ILE A 135 1.80 0.42 -1.87
C ILE A 135 2.35 1.74 -2.44
N ALA A 136 2.70 1.80 -3.71
CA ALA A 136 3.19 3.02 -4.34
C ALA A 136 2.13 4.14 -4.36
N GLU A 137 0.85 3.82 -4.55
CA GLU A 137 -0.25 4.80 -4.52
C GLU A 137 -0.60 5.29 -3.10
N ASN A 138 -0.24 4.54 -2.05
CA ASN A 138 -0.68 4.85 -0.70
C ASN A 138 -0.09 6.19 -0.19
N PRO A 139 -0.92 7.15 0.28
CA PRO A 139 -0.48 8.49 0.68
C PRO A 139 0.42 8.52 1.92
N ARG A 140 0.60 7.39 2.63
CA ARG A 140 1.54 7.24 3.75
C ARG A 140 2.85 6.56 3.36
N THR A 141 3.01 6.13 2.11
CA THR A 141 4.27 5.54 1.68
C THR A 141 5.37 6.58 1.72
N HIS A 142 6.45 6.23 2.42
CA HIS A 142 7.57 7.13 2.62
C HIS A 142 8.35 7.36 1.32
N SER A 143 8.93 8.54 1.17
CA SER A 143 9.67 8.95 -0.02
C SER A 143 10.87 8.04 -0.34
N THR A 144 11.48 7.43 0.68
CA THR A 144 12.59 6.44 0.51
C THR A 144 12.09 5.15 -0.15
N THR A 145 10.94 4.63 0.28
CA THR A 145 10.30 3.46 -0.33
C THR A 145 9.88 3.77 -1.75
N LEU A 146 9.28 4.94 -1.99
CA LEU A 146 8.90 5.41 -3.33
C LEU A 146 10.11 5.54 -4.25
N ALA A 147 11.24 6.06 -3.77
CA ALA A 147 12.48 6.16 -4.55
C ALA A 147 13.02 4.80 -5.00
N ARG A 148 12.84 3.75 -4.17
CA ARG A 148 13.18 2.37 -4.54
C ARG A 148 12.19 1.79 -5.55
N LEU A 149 10.89 2.02 -5.38
CA LEU A 149 9.87 1.57 -6.33
C LEU A 149 9.96 2.27 -7.69
N ALA A 150 10.46 3.51 -7.73
CA ALA A 150 10.72 4.24 -8.97
C ALA A 150 11.82 3.62 -9.85
N THR A 151 12.52 2.59 -9.36
CA THR A 151 13.52 1.84 -10.14
C THR A 151 13.08 0.42 -10.44
N HIS A 152 11.81 0.09 -10.17
CA HIS A 152 11.25 -1.23 -10.44
C HIS A 152 11.19 -1.51 -11.95
N GLU A 153 11.31 -2.78 -12.35
CA GLU A 153 11.30 -3.19 -13.76
C GLU A 153 9.93 -2.91 -14.43
N ASP A 154 8.86 -3.12 -13.68
CA ASP A 154 7.50 -2.91 -14.13
C ASP A 154 7.13 -1.41 -14.21
N ALA A 155 6.58 -1.01 -15.35
CA ALA A 155 6.24 0.38 -15.62
C ALA A 155 4.99 0.86 -14.84
N GLN A 156 4.05 -0.02 -14.52
CA GLN A 156 2.87 0.36 -13.73
C GLN A 156 3.27 0.69 -12.29
N VAL A 157 4.19 -0.08 -11.70
CA VAL A 157 4.77 0.24 -10.39
C VAL A 157 5.45 1.62 -10.41
N ARG A 158 6.24 1.92 -11.46
CA ARG A 158 6.90 3.23 -11.59
C ARG A 158 5.90 4.37 -11.82
N ALA A 159 4.84 4.15 -12.60
CA ALA A 159 3.78 5.12 -12.83
C ALA A 159 3.02 5.44 -11.53
N ALA A 160 2.68 4.42 -10.74
CA ALA A 160 2.04 4.58 -9.44
C ALA A 160 2.86 5.43 -8.46
N VAL A 161 4.20 5.32 -8.50
CA VAL A 161 5.07 6.21 -7.72
C VAL A 161 4.89 7.67 -8.16
N GLY A 162 4.73 7.92 -9.45
CA GLY A 162 4.53 9.26 -9.99
C GLY A 162 3.28 9.99 -9.48
N GLU A 163 2.24 9.23 -9.13
CA GLU A 163 0.96 9.76 -8.63
C GLU A 163 1.01 10.11 -7.14
N ASN A 164 1.98 9.59 -6.41
CA ASN A 164 2.03 9.77 -4.96
C ASN A 164 2.50 11.17 -4.56
N ILE A 165 1.73 11.82 -3.68
CA ILE A 165 2.00 13.15 -3.13
C ILE A 165 3.35 13.26 -2.39
N ASN A 166 3.83 12.16 -1.80
CA ASN A 166 5.10 12.11 -1.06
C ASN A 166 6.31 11.81 -1.97
N THR A 167 6.11 11.66 -3.27
CA THR A 167 7.21 11.39 -4.19
C THR A 167 8.14 12.58 -4.24
N SER A 168 9.41 12.34 -3.92
CA SER A 168 10.40 13.40 -3.88
C SER A 168 10.59 14.05 -5.24
N ILE A 169 10.92 15.34 -5.27
CA ILE A 169 11.22 16.09 -6.51
C ILE A 169 12.33 15.38 -7.32
N LYS A 170 13.34 14.84 -6.64
CA LYS A 170 14.42 14.07 -7.28
C LYS A 170 13.88 12.83 -8.01
N THR A 171 12.94 12.12 -7.37
CA THR A 171 12.27 10.95 -7.97
C THR A 171 11.37 11.35 -9.13
N ILE A 172 10.61 12.44 -9.01
CA ILE A 172 9.78 12.98 -10.10
C ILE A 172 10.63 13.29 -11.33
N TRP A 173 11.78 13.95 -11.15
CA TRP A 173 12.71 14.26 -12.26
C TRP A 173 13.28 13.01 -12.94
N LYS A 174 13.41 11.91 -12.19
CA LYS A 174 13.82 10.62 -12.76
C LYS A 174 12.69 10.01 -13.59
N LEU A 175 11.47 9.99 -13.05
CA LEU A 175 10.28 9.46 -13.74
C LEU A 175 9.88 10.30 -14.97
N ALA A 176 10.13 11.61 -14.95
CA ALA A 176 9.94 12.47 -16.13
C ALA A 176 10.88 12.14 -17.30
N ARG A 177 11.94 11.36 -17.05
CA ARG A 177 12.87 10.83 -18.07
C ARG A 177 12.76 9.31 -18.20
N ASP A 178 11.67 8.72 -17.71
CA ASP A 178 11.46 7.28 -17.79
C ASP A 178 11.41 6.83 -19.26
N PRO A 179 12.02 5.69 -19.64
CA PRO A 179 11.92 5.19 -21.01
C PRO A 179 10.48 4.90 -21.43
N ASN A 180 9.60 4.52 -20.49
CA ASN A 180 8.22 4.21 -20.80
C ASN A 180 7.36 5.49 -20.88
N PRO A 181 6.72 5.78 -22.03
CA PRO A 181 5.89 6.97 -22.18
C PRO A 181 4.65 6.97 -21.28
N ASP A 182 4.11 5.81 -20.87
CA ASP A 182 2.96 5.74 -19.96
C ASP A 182 3.31 6.29 -18.57
N VAL A 183 4.53 6.03 -18.10
CA VAL A 183 5.06 6.59 -16.84
C VAL A 183 5.15 8.10 -16.95
N ARG A 184 5.74 8.61 -18.05
CA ARG A 184 5.87 10.05 -18.29
C ARG A 184 4.51 10.73 -18.45
N HIS A 185 3.57 10.08 -19.14
CA HIS A 185 2.19 10.54 -19.29
C HIS A 185 1.50 10.67 -17.94
N ARG A 186 1.67 9.68 -17.04
CA ARG A 186 1.10 9.73 -15.70
C ARG A 186 1.65 10.90 -14.87
N ILE A 187 2.94 11.17 -14.97
CA ILE A 187 3.56 12.35 -14.35
C ILE A 187 2.95 13.63 -14.93
N ALA A 188 2.72 13.69 -16.24
CA ALA A 188 2.10 14.85 -16.91
C ALA A 188 0.64 15.11 -16.51
N GLU A 189 -0.08 14.12 -15.97
CA GLU A 189 -1.43 14.28 -15.42
C GLU A 189 -1.45 14.92 -14.03
N SER A 190 -0.31 14.93 -13.33
CA SER A 190 -0.25 15.41 -11.96
C SER A 190 -0.23 16.94 -11.88
N TYR A 191 -1.11 17.49 -11.04
CA TYR A 191 -1.18 18.94 -10.74
C TYR A 191 -0.24 19.36 -9.62
N THR A 192 0.39 18.40 -8.93
CA THR A 192 1.23 18.65 -7.75
C THR A 192 2.71 18.69 -8.08
N ILE A 193 3.09 18.31 -9.31
CA ILE A 193 4.49 18.31 -9.73
C ILE A 193 4.98 19.73 -10.07
N PRO A 194 6.30 19.98 -9.97
CA PRO A 194 6.86 21.28 -10.31
C PRO A 194 6.59 21.68 -11.75
N ILE A 195 6.21 22.94 -11.98
CA ILE A 195 5.97 23.52 -13.33
C ILE A 195 7.19 23.32 -14.25
N ALA A 196 8.41 23.35 -13.70
CA ALA A 196 9.62 23.09 -14.47
C ALA A 196 9.65 21.67 -15.07
N VAL A 197 9.13 20.67 -14.37
CA VAL A 197 9.01 19.29 -14.89
C VAL A 197 7.94 19.24 -15.98
N LEU A 198 6.78 19.86 -15.76
CA LEU A 198 5.71 19.93 -16.77
C LEU A 198 6.16 20.59 -18.07
N ARG A 199 7.00 21.63 -17.99
CA ARG A 199 7.59 22.27 -19.19
C ARG A 199 8.46 21.31 -19.99
N VAL A 200 9.29 20.51 -19.31
CA VAL A 200 10.11 19.49 -19.99
C VAL A 200 9.21 18.43 -20.62
N LEU A 201 8.18 17.96 -19.92
CA LEU A 201 7.23 16.99 -20.46
C LEU A 201 6.36 17.56 -21.59
N ALA A 202 6.17 18.88 -21.66
CA ALA A 202 5.45 19.54 -22.77
C ALA A 202 6.22 19.52 -24.09
N GLU A 203 7.53 19.23 -24.03
CA GLU A 203 8.45 19.08 -25.16
C GLU A 203 8.84 17.60 -25.37
N ASP A 204 8.10 16.66 -24.77
CA ASP A 204 8.38 15.23 -24.86
C ASP A 204 8.28 14.71 -26.31
N GLU A 205 9.14 13.75 -26.65
CA GLU A 205 9.14 13.09 -27.96
C GLU A 205 7.82 12.36 -28.25
N ASN A 206 7.13 11.89 -27.22
CA ASN A 206 5.81 11.29 -27.36
C ASN A 206 4.72 12.38 -27.39
N PRO A 207 3.95 12.51 -28.49
CA PRO A 207 2.97 13.57 -28.64
C PRO A 207 1.82 13.51 -27.62
N TYR A 208 1.46 12.32 -27.12
CA TYR A 208 0.43 12.17 -26.10
C TYR A 208 0.92 12.72 -24.75
N VAL A 209 2.18 12.46 -24.39
CA VAL A 209 2.81 13.01 -23.17
C VAL A 209 2.91 14.53 -23.28
N ALA A 210 3.46 15.03 -24.40
CA ALA A 210 3.59 16.45 -24.67
C ALA A 210 2.24 17.18 -24.59
N HIS A 211 1.23 16.66 -25.29
CA HIS A 211 -0.10 17.25 -25.28
C HIS A 211 -0.74 17.25 -23.88
N ARG A 212 -0.64 16.13 -23.14
CA ARG A 212 -1.15 16.06 -21.78
C ARG A 212 -0.48 17.09 -20.87
N ALA A 213 0.85 17.19 -20.90
CA ALA A 213 1.61 18.14 -20.10
C ALA A 213 1.24 19.59 -20.42
N GLN A 214 1.02 19.91 -21.70
CA GLN A 214 0.57 21.25 -22.13
C GLN A 214 -0.82 21.59 -21.57
N ILE A 215 -1.77 20.64 -21.60
CA ILE A 215 -3.11 20.83 -21.01
C ILE A 215 -3.00 21.10 -19.50
N THR A 216 -2.23 20.27 -18.78
CA THR A 216 -2.05 20.39 -17.34
C THR A 216 -1.39 21.74 -16.99
N LEU A 217 -0.34 22.11 -17.72
CA LEU A 217 0.35 23.40 -17.56
C LEU A 217 -0.57 24.59 -17.81
N PHE A 218 -1.33 24.57 -18.92
CA PHE A 218 -2.28 25.63 -19.26
C PHE A 218 -3.33 25.81 -18.16
N ARG A 219 -3.88 24.69 -17.63
CA ARG A 219 -4.85 24.72 -16.55
C ARG A 219 -4.29 25.35 -15.27
N ILE A 220 -3.09 24.93 -14.83
CA ILE A 220 -2.44 25.49 -13.64
C ILE A 220 -2.18 26.99 -13.82
N LEU A 221 -1.64 27.41 -14.97
CA LEU A 221 -1.35 28.82 -15.23
C LEU A 221 -2.60 29.69 -15.27
N ARG A 222 -3.70 29.17 -15.85
CA ARG A 222 -5.00 29.84 -15.84
C ARG A 222 -5.51 30.03 -14.42
N GLU A 223 -5.50 28.99 -13.59
CA GLU A 223 -5.97 29.05 -12.19
C GLU A 223 -5.12 30.03 -11.37
N VAL A 224 -3.79 30.01 -11.52
CA VAL A 224 -2.87 30.96 -10.86
C VAL A 224 -3.14 32.40 -11.30
N SER A 225 -3.41 32.63 -12.60
CA SER A 225 -3.74 33.97 -13.09
C SER A 225 -5.04 34.48 -12.48
N GLN A 226 -6.08 33.65 -12.38
CA GLN A 226 -7.36 34.02 -11.79
C GLN A 226 -7.22 34.40 -10.31
N LEU A 227 -6.42 33.65 -9.55
CA LEU A 227 -6.16 33.93 -8.13
C LEU A 227 -5.35 35.21 -7.92
N ARG A 228 -4.53 35.64 -8.88
CA ARG A 228 -3.78 36.90 -8.80
C ARG A 228 -4.63 38.13 -9.08
N THR A 229 -5.73 37.96 -9.81
CA THR A 229 -6.64 39.05 -10.20
C THR A 229 -7.84 39.21 -9.28
N ALA A 230 -8.02 38.30 -8.32
CA ALA A 230 -9.08 38.32 -7.30
C ALA A 230 -8.57 38.96 -6.00
#